data_AF-A0A172TR61-F1
#
_entry.id   AF-A0A172TR61-F1
#
_cell.length_a   1.000
_cell.length_b   1.000
_cell.length_c   1.000
_cell.angle_alpha   90.00
_cell.angle_beta   90.00
_cell.angle_gamma   90.00
#
_symmetry.space_group_name_H-M   'P 1'
#
loop_
_entity.id
_entity.type
_entity.pdbx_description
1 polymer ?
#
loop_
_entity_poly.entity_id
_entity_poly.type
_entity_poly.pdbx_seq_one_letter_code
_entity_poly.pdbx_strand_id
1 'polypeptide(L)'
;MKKIVLSSVFALAALFSFNSIHAQKINPGHEDEVVITGGYQTVGGNTFFVLCCQNALITGISSKLTTVDAQLIITATANSECFNGGQSVKSIPGQTITVSSGKVQLAVTNGNVLVQNLCAQITGGCKSKGGSGWTSQVSNVLINRVVLSLSGKDVDLTSFFHN
;
A
#
# COMPACT_ATOMS: atom_id res chain seq x y z
N MET A 1 67.94 -8.58 -31.89
CA MET A 1 67.02 -9.19 -30.89
C MET A 1 65.59 -8.81 -31.27
N LYS A 2 64.79 -9.74 -31.81
CA LYS A 2 63.39 -9.51 -32.20
C LYS A 2 62.48 -9.89 -31.02
N LYS A 3 61.70 -8.93 -30.51
CA LYS A 3 60.73 -9.16 -29.42
C LYS A 3 59.45 -9.75 -30.01
N ILE A 4 59.09 -10.94 -29.54
CA ILE A 4 57.79 -11.57 -29.75
C ILE A 4 56.86 -10.98 -28.70
N VAL A 5 55.89 -10.17 -29.11
CA VAL A 5 54.76 -9.76 -28.26
C VAL A 5 53.65 -10.77 -28.52
N LEU A 6 53.56 -11.79 -27.67
CA LEU A 6 52.50 -12.79 -27.74
C LEU A 6 51.27 -12.21 -27.04
N SER A 7 50.23 -12.02 -27.85
CA SER A 7 48.87 -11.65 -27.49
C SER A 7 48.30 -12.58 -26.42
N SER A 8 47.84 -12.01 -25.31
CA SER A 8 46.98 -12.68 -24.33
C SER A 8 45.76 -11.81 -24.01
N VAL A 9 45.00 -11.45 -25.05
CA VAL A 9 43.60 -11.02 -24.88
C VAL A 9 42.74 -12.28 -24.75
N PHE A 10 42.81 -12.91 -23.58
CA PHE A 10 41.88 -13.99 -23.24
C PHE A 10 40.57 -13.39 -22.74
N ALA A 11 39.60 -13.41 -23.65
CA ALA A 11 38.16 -13.45 -23.44
C ALA A 11 37.66 -13.38 -21.98
N LEU A 12 37.23 -12.19 -21.56
CA LEU A 12 36.29 -12.02 -20.45
C LEU A 12 34.91 -11.63 -21.03
N ALA A 13 34.34 -12.53 -21.83
CA ALA A 13 32.97 -12.44 -22.33
C ALA A 13 32.13 -13.54 -21.66
N ALA A 14 32.15 -13.58 -20.33
CA ALA A 14 31.31 -14.47 -19.56
C ALA A 14 30.31 -13.63 -18.74
N LEU A 15 29.05 -13.74 -19.16
CA LEU A 15 27.87 -13.75 -18.27
C LEU A 15 27.36 -12.40 -17.76
N PHE A 16 27.13 -11.44 -18.66
CA PHE A 16 25.89 -10.67 -18.53
C PHE A 16 24.79 -11.45 -19.25
N SER A 17 24.40 -12.58 -18.66
CA SER A 17 23.05 -13.10 -18.88
C SER A 17 22.12 -12.04 -18.29
N PHE A 18 21.75 -11.06 -19.13
CA PHE A 18 20.55 -10.29 -18.89
C PHE A 18 19.44 -11.32 -18.83
N ASN A 19 19.12 -11.78 -17.62
CA ASN A 19 17.79 -12.21 -17.30
C ASN A 19 16.95 -10.95 -17.49
N SER A 20 16.61 -10.68 -18.75
CA SER A 20 15.51 -9.83 -19.15
C SER A 20 14.25 -10.56 -18.69
N ILE A 21 14.09 -10.66 -17.36
CA ILE A 21 12.79 -10.79 -16.74
C ILE A 21 12.12 -9.53 -17.21
N HIS A 22 11.37 -9.65 -18.31
CA HIS A 22 10.45 -8.63 -18.75
C HIS A 22 9.62 -8.36 -17.51
N ALA A 23 9.89 -7.24 -16.85
CA ALA A 23 9.15 -6.80 -15.70
C ALA A 23 7.76 -6.50 -16.25
N GLN A 24 6.90 -7.53 -16.30
CA GLN A 24 5.51 -7.35 -16.62
C GLN A 24 5.00 -6.35 -15.60
N LYS A 25 4.59 -5.20 -16.12
CA LYS A 25 4.03 -4.12 -15.32
C LYS A 25 2.76 -4.68 -14.69
N ILE A 26 2.73 -4.71 -13.37
CA ILE A 26 1.53 -5.09 -12.64
C ILE A 26 0.54 -3.95 -12.81
N ASN A 27 -0.65 -4.27 -13.33
CA ASN A 27 -1.70 -3.30 -13.57
C ASN A 27 -3.05 -3.85 -13.08
N PRO A 28 -4.00 -2.97 -12.76
CA PRO A 28 -5.42 -3.35 -12.69
C PRO A 28 -5.81 -4.05 -14.00
N GLY A 29 -6.48 -5.20 -13.90
CA GLY A 29 -6.89 -6.01 -15.05
C GLY A 29 -8.00 -5.35 -15.85
N HIS A 30 -9.00 -4.81 -15.13
CA HIS A 30 -10.08 -3.99 -15.67
C HIS A 30 -10.33 -2.84 -14.70
N GLU A 31 -10.22 -1.61 -15.22
CA GLU A 31 -10.38 -0.39 -14.42
C GLU A 31 -11.78 -0.28 -13.79
N ASP A 32 -12.80 -0.79 -14.48
CA ASP A 32 -14.21 -0.67 -14.07
C ASP A 32 -14.62 -1.59 -12.89
N GLU A 33 -13.76 -2.53 -12.48
CA GLU A 33 -14.07 -3.51 -11.43
C GLU A 33 -13.40 -3.21 -10.09
N VAL A 34 -12.42 -2.28 -10.05
CA VAL A 34 -11.75 -1.90 -8.82
C VAL A 34 -12.68 -1.02 -7.98
N VAL A 35 -13.09 -1.53 -6.83
CA VAL A 35 -13.96 -0.80 -5.90
C VAL A 35 -13.12 -0.28 -4.74
N ILE A 36 -12.96 1.05 -4.66
CA ILE A 36 -12.38 1.72 -3.50
C ILE A 36 -13.48 2.45 -2.74
N THR A 37 -13.78 2.00 -1.51
CA THR A 37 -14.78 2.62 -0.65
C THR A 37 -14.15 3.16 0.62
N GLY A 38 -14.49 4.40 1.00
CA GLY A 38 -14.04 5.04 2.23
C GLY A 38 -15.21 5.49 3.10
N GLY A 39 -15.02 5.52 4.42
CA GLY A 39 -16.01 6.02 5.34
C GLY A 39 -15.53 6.15 6.78
N TYR A 40 -16.22 7.00 7.54
CA TYR A 40 -15.98 7.15 8.97
C TYR A 40 -16.63 6.00 9.76
N GLN A 41 -15.93 5.52 10.77
CA GLN A 41 -16.43 4.53 11.73
C GLN A 41 -16.14 4.97 13.15
N THR A 42 -17.10 4.77 14.06
CA THR A 42 -16.95 5.10 15.47
C THR A 42 -17.03 3.84 16.33
N VAL A 43 -15.97 3.54 17.09
CA VAL A 43 -15.91 2.38 17.99
C VAL A 43 -15.31 2.81 19.33
N GLY A 44 -16.01 2.52 20.42
CA GLY A 44 -15.53 2.86 21.77
C GLY A 44 -15.23 4.35 21.97
N GLY A 45 -16.06 5.23 21.36
CA GLY A 45 -15.88 6.68 21.41
C GLY A 45 -14.76 7.24 20.52
N ASN A 46 -14.03 6.39 19.80
CA ASN A 46 -13.04 6.82 18.83
C ASN A 46 -13.62 6.83 17.42
N THR A 47 -13.36 7.87 16.65
CA THR A 47 -13.74 7.96 15.23
C THR A 47 -12.51 7.81 14.35
N PHE A 48 -12.59 6.89 13.41
CA PHE A 48 -11.54 6.55 12.45
C PHE A 48 -12.08 6.70 11.03
N PHE A 49 -11.19 6.81 10.05
CA PHE A 49 -11.56 6.67 8.65
C PHE A 49 -11.01 5.36 8.11
N VAL A 50 -11.88 4.53 7.54
CA VAL A 50 -11.52 3.24 6.95
C VAL A 50 -11.68 3.37 5.45
N LEU A 51 -10.69 2.88 4.71
CA LEU A 51 -10.79 2.76 3.26
C LEU A 51 -10.37 1.36 2.85
N CYS A 52 -11.21 0.75 2.00
CA CYS A 52 -11.13 -0.63 1.59
C CYS A 52 -10.99 -0.71 0.07
N CYS A 53 -10.12 -1.62 -0.37
CA CYS A 53 -10.03 -2.08 -1.74
C CYS A 53 -10.75 -3.41 -1.87
N GLN A 54 -11.70 -3.49 -2.79
CA GLN A 54 -12.57 -4.63 -3.03
C GLN A 54 -12.62 -4.92 -4.53
N ASN A 55 -12.82 -6.20 -4.86
CA ASN A 55 -12.96 -6.73 -6.21
C ASN A 55 -11.87 -6.30 -7.22
N ALA A 56 -10.67 -5.94 -6.74
CA ALA A 56 -9.59 -5.52 -7.63
C ALA A 56 -8.90 -6.75 -8.23
N LEU A 57 -9.13 -7.00 -9.52
CA LEU A 57 -8.35 -7.96 -10.29
C LEU A 57 -7.04 -7.30 -10.72
N ILE A 58 -5.92 -7.88 -10.30
CA ILE A 58 -4.58 -7.42 -10.65
C ILE A 58 -3.91 -8.45 -11.53
N THR A 59 -3.36 -8.01 -12.66
CA THR A 59 -2.76 -8.87 -13.69
C THR A 59 -1.27 -8.58 -13.83
N GLY A 60 -0.55 -9.43 -14.57
CA GLY A 60 0.90 -9.28 -14.79
C GLY A 60 1.75 -9.78 -13.61
N ILE A 61 1.15 -10.58 -12.72
CA ILE A 61 1.88 -11.33 -11.71
C ILE A 61 2.53 -12.54 -12.39
N SER A 62 3.75 -12.89 -11.99
CA SER A 62 4.43 -14.06 -12.52
C SER A 62 3.56 -15.32 -12.29
N SER A 63 3.25 -16.04 -13.36
CA SER A 63 2.51 -17.31 -13.31
C SER A 63 3.25 -18.44 -12.58
N LYS A 64 4.53 -18.23 -12.23
CA LYS A 64 5.33 -19.13 -11.39
C LYS A 64 5.04 -18.96 -9.89
N LEU A 65 4.44 -17.84 -9.49
CA LEU A 65 4.03 -17.62 -8.11
C LEU A 65 2.69 -18.29 -7.87
N THR A 66 2.55 -18.94 -6.72
CA THR A 66 1.27 -19.48 -6.24
C THR A 66 0.55 -18.51 -5.30
N THR A 67 1.31 -17.60 -4.68
CA THR A 67 0.79 -16.59 -3.76
C THR A 67 1.61 -15.31 -3.82
N VAL A 68 1.01 -14.19 -3.37
CA VAL A 68 1.68 -12.90 -3.20
C VAL A 68 1.26 -12.27 -1.87
N ASP A 69 2.17 -11.54 -1.22
CA ASP A 69 1.81 -10.72 -0.07
C ASP A 69 1.15 -9.44 -0.57
N ALA A 70 -0.01 -9.10 -0.03
CA ALA A 70 -0.74 -7.89 -0.37
C ALA A 70 -0.93 -7.00 0.87
N GLN A 71 -0.76 -5.70 0.67
CA GLN A 71 -1.11 -4.67 1.66
C GLN A 71 -1.69 -3.45 0.94
N LEU A 72 -2.75 -2.87 1.49
CA LEU A 72 -3.27 -1.58 1.05
C LEU A 72 -2.55 -0.50 1.83
N ILE A 73 -1.97 0.46 1.14
CA ILE A 73 -1.27 1.61 1.71
C ILE A 73 -2.04 2.85 1.31
N ILE A 74 -2.33 3.70 2.28
CA ILE A 74 -3.06 4.95 2.07
C ILE A 74 -2.20 6.08 2.61
N THR A 75 -2.01 7.09 1.79
CA THR A 75 -1.50 8.39 2.24
C THR A 75 -2.63 9.40 2.16
N ALA A 76 -2.89 10.09 3.25
CA ALA A 76 -3.96 11.05 3.37
C ALA A 76 -3.56 12.23 4.25
N THR A 77 -4.27 13.34 4.11
CA THR A 77 -4.21 14.45 5.05
C THR A 77 -5.47 14.39 5.91
N ALA A 78 -5.33 14.50 7.23
CA ALA A 78 -6.47 14.44 8.13
C ALA A 78 -6.28 15.33 9.35
N ASN A 79 -7.39 15.74 9.96
CA ASN A 79 -7.39 16.31 11.29
C ASN A 79 -7.55 15.20 12.32
N SER A 80 -6.91 15.37 13.48
CA SER A 80 -7.14 14.52 14.65
C SER A 80 -7.45 15.40 15.85
N GLU A 81 -8.53 15.09 16.54
CA GLU A 81 -8.89 15.68 17.82
C GLU A 81 -8.79 14.63 18.92
N CYS A 82 -8.18 14.99 20.04
CA CYS A 82 -8.03 14.12 21.20
C CYS A 82 -8.93 14.61 22.33
N PHE A 83 -9.61 13.66 22.96
CA PHE A 83 -10.48 13.91 24.10
C PHE A 83 -9.98 13.15 25.33
N ASN A 84 -10.19 13.72 26.51
CA ASN A 84 -10.03 13.04 27.79
C ASN A 84 -11.26 13.32 28.66
N GLY A 85 -12.00 12.28 29.04
CA GLY A 85 -13.26 12.44 29.78
C GLY A 85 -14.33 13.22 29.01
N GLY A 86 -14.32 13.14 27.68
CA GLY A 86 -15.25 13.86 26.79
C GLY A 86 -14.88 15.32 26.52
N GLN A 87 -13.83 15.85 27.15
CA GLN A 87 -13.33 17.20 26.87
C GLN A 87 -12.22 17.17 25.82
N SER A 88 -12.30 18.07 24.83
CA SER A 88 -11.22 18.24 23.85
C SER A 88 -9.97 18.79 24.55
N VAL A 89 -8.84 18.11 24.35
CA VAL A 89 -7.56 18.47 24.98
C VAL A 89 -6.47 18.78 23.97
N LYS A 90 -6.62 18.34 22.71
CA LYS A 90 -5.66 18.62 21.65
C LYS A 90 -6.31 18.48 20.28
N SER A 91 -6.18 19.51 19.46
CA SER A 91 -6.47 19.43 18.03
C SER A 91 -5.18 19.45 17.23
N ILE A 92 -5.11 18.59 16.22
CA ILE A 92 -3.96 18.40 15.35
C ILE A 92 -4.45 18.52 13.90
N PRO A 93 -4.39 19.71 13.31
CA PRO A 93 -4.91 19.95 11.97
C PRO A 93 -3.94 19.46 10.88
N GLY A 94 -4.51 18.94 9.78
CA GLY A 94 -3.86 18.81 8.48
C GLY A 94 -2.63 17.91 8.44
N GLN A 95 -2.58 16.84 9.23
CA GLN A 95 -1.43 15.94 9.22
C GLN A 95 -1.48 14.99 8.04
N THR A 96 -0.37 14.90 7.31
CA THR A 96 -0.13 13.79 6.38
C THR A 96 0.13 12.52 7.17
N ILE A 97 -0.70 11.51 6.93
CA ILE A 97 -0.66 10.21 7.58
C ILE A 97 -0.54 9.16 6.48
N THR A 98 0.44 8.26 6.62
CA THR A 98 0.51 7.03 5.83
C THR A 98 0.18 5.85 6.71
N VAL A 99 -0.85 5.09 6.35
CA VAL A 99 -1.25 3.86 7.03
C VAL A 99 -1.22 2.69 6.06
N SER A 100 -0.96 1.51 6.58
CA SER A 100 -1.05 0.26 5.83
C SER A 100 -2.03 -0.69 6.49
N SER A 101 -2.74 -1.48 5.69
CA SER A 101 -3.46 -2.65 6.19
C SER A 101 -2.48 -3.65 6.79
N GLY A 102 -3.01 -4.66 7.49
CA GLY A 102 -2.27 -5.90 7.69
C GLY A 102 -1.86 -6.51 6.36
N LYS A 103 -0.74 -7.25 6.35
CA LYS A 103 -0.34 -8.05 5.19
C LYS A 103 -1.23 -9.29 5.12
N VAL A 104 -1.71 -9.60 3.93
CA VAL A 104 -2.47 -10.82 3.64
C VAL A 104 -1.83 -11.56 2.48
N GLN A 105 -1.86 -12.89 2.52
CA GLN A 105 -1.36 -13.70 1.41
C GLN A 105 -2.51 -14.00 0.45
N LEU A 106 -2.39 -13.57 -0.80
CA LEU A 106 -3.39 -13.78 -1.84
C LEU A 106 -2.93 -14.85 -2.82
N ALA A 107 -3.87 -15.71 -3.24
CA ALA A 107 -3.59 -16.73 -4.24
C ALA A 107 -3.38 -16.10 -5.62
N VAL A 108 -2.39 -16.62 -6.35
CA VAL A 108 -2.12 -16.25 -7.74
C VAL A 108 -2.70 -17.34 -8.63
N THR A 109 -3.60 -16.96 -9.55
CA THR A 109 -4.20 -17.88 -10.52
C THR A 109 -3.92 -17.34 -11.91
N ASN A 110 -3.21 -18.11 -12.74
CA ASN A 110 -2.85 -17.74 -14.12
C ASN A 110 -2.19 -16.35 -14.25
N GLY A 111 -1.35 -15.98 -13.28
CA GLY A 111 -0.69 -14.67 -13.25
C GLY A 111 -1.58 -13.50 -12.82
N ASN A 112 -2.75 -13.80 -12.26
CA ASN A 112 -3.70 -12.83 -11.74
C ASN A 112 -3.91 -13.01 -10.23
N VAL A 113 -4.30 -11.93 -9.57
CA VAL A 113 -4.67 -11.89 -8.15
C VAL A 113 -5.97 -11.13 -8.00
N LEU A 114 -6.92 -11.70 -7.26
CA LEU A 114 -8.16 -11.02 -6.91
C LEU A 114 -8.09 -10.52 -5.46
N VAL A 115 -8.20 -9.21 -5.26
CA VAL A 115 -8.29 -8.59 -3.93
C VAL A 115 -9.75 -8.40 -3.57
N GLN A 116 -10.27 -9.18 -2.63
CA GLN A 116 -11.70 -9.12 -2.28
C GLN A 116 -12.03 -8.12 -1.18
N ASN A 117 -11.15 -7.95 -0.19
CA ASN A 117 -11.39 -7.01 0.90
C ASN A 117 -10.10 -6.71 1.68
N LEU A 118 -9.44 -5.61 1.34
CA LEU A 118 -8.24 -5.16 2.05
C LEU A 118 -8.46 -3.73 2.53
N CYS A 119 -8.49 -3.53 3.84
CA CYS A 119 -8.83 -2.25 4.46
C CYS A 119 -7.66 -1.70 5.27
N ALA A 120 -7.41 -0.40 5.14
CA ALA A 120 -6.51 0.33 5.99
C ALA A 120 -7.27 1.43 6.74
N GLN A 121 -6.84 1.69 7.98
CA GLN A 121 -7.55 2.56 8.91
C GLN A 121 -6.65 3.73 9.30
N ILE A 122 -7.14 4.95 9.07
CA ILE A 122 -6.53 6.18 9.56
C ILE A 122 -7.04 6.42 10.99
N THR A 123 -6.12 6.45 11.94
CA THR A 123 -6.41 6.66 13.36
C THR A 123 -5.81 7.96 13.87
N GLY A 124 -6.47 8.58 14.85
CA GLY A 124 -5.91 9.74 15.54
C GLY A 124 -4.67 9.38 16.35
N GLY A 125 -3.62 10.19 16.27
CA GLY A 125 -2.33 9.98 16.96
C GLY A 125 -2.34 10.28 18.46
N CYS A 126 -3.48 10.14 19.12
CA CYS A 126 -3.65 10.48 20.53
C CYS A 126 -2.95 9.42 21.41
N LYS A 127 -1.70 9.69 21.80
CA LYS A 127 -0.96 8.83 22.74
C LYS A 127 -1.58 8.93 24.14
N SER A 128 -2.21 7.86 24.61
CA SER A 128 -2.54 7.73 26.03
C SER A 128 -1.24 7.54 26.83
N LYS A 129 -1.10 8.24 27.96
CA LYS A 129 -0.13 7.88 29.01
C LYS A 129 -0.76 6.94 30.05
N GLY A 130 -1.61 6.00 29.61
CA GLY A 130 -2.17 4.95 30.48
C GLY A 130 -3.40 5.33 31.32
N GLY A 131 -4.14 6.39 30.96
CA GLY A 131 -5.40 6.75 31.64
C GLY A 131 -6.64 6.21 30.91
N SER A 132 -7.69 5.85 31.66
CA SER A 132 -9.03 5.66 31.11
C SER A 132 -9.61 7.00 30.63
N GLY A 133 -10.53 6.98 29.65
CA GLY A 133 -11.26 8.18 29.19
C GLY A 133 -10.65 8.89 27.97
N TRP A 134 -9.54 8.40 27.40
CA TRP A 134 -8.98 8.94 26.16
C TRP A 134 -9.70 8.43 24.93
N THR A 135 -10.16 9.35 24.08
CA THR A 135 -10.66 9.02 22.74
C THR A 135 -10.08 9.97 21.69
N SER A 136 -10.20 9.58 20.43
CA SER A 136 -9.72 10.33 19.28
C SER A 136 -10.80 10.46 18.22
N GLN A 137 -10.84 11.58 17.52
CA GLN A 137 -11.70 11.76 16.36
C GLN A 137 -10.87 12.19 15.16
N VAL A 138 -10.90 11.37 14.11
CA VAL A 138 -10.35 11.73 12.80
C VAL A 138 -11.43 12.43 12.00
N SER A 139 -11.09 13.56 11.38
CA SER A 139 -12.01 14.35 10.55
C SER A 139 -11.28 14.99 9.37
N ASN A 140 -12.04 15.53 8.41
CA ASN A 140 -11.52 16.20 7.22
C ASN A 140 -10.44 15.39 6.48
N VAL A 141 -10.75 14.12 6.21
CA VAL A 141 -9.82 13.22 5.54
C VAL A 141 -9.81 13.53 4.05
N LEU A 142 -8.64 13.87 3.54
CA LEU A 142 -8.36 14.02 2.12
C LEU A 142 -7.37 12.93 1.71
N ILE A 143 -7.84 11.95 0.93
CA ILE A 143 -6.97 10.90 0.40
C ILE A 143 -6.07 11.48 -0.67
N ASN A 144 -4.75 11.40 -0.46
CA ASN A 144 -3.75 11.89 -1.41
C ASN A 144 -3.28 10.79 -2.35
N ARG A 145 -3.19 9.55 -1.83
CA ARG A 145 -2.71 8.40 -2.59
C ARG A 145 -3.25 7.09 -2.03
N VAL A 146 -3.64 6.18 -2.91
CA VAL A 146 -4.03 4.81 -2.59
C VAL A 146 -3.15 3.86 -3.38
N VAL A 147 -2.47 2.94 -2.69
CA VAL A 147 -1.56 1.99 -3.30
C VAL A 147 -1.87 0.59 -2.82
N LEU A 148 -2.00 -0.36 -3.74
CA LEU A 148 -1.96 -1.78 -3.43
C LEU A 148 -0.52 -2.28 -3.67
N SER A 149 0.17 -2.67 -2.60
CA SER A 149 1.52 -3.23 -2.71
C SER A 149 1.44 -4.76 -2.72
N LEU A 150 1.95 -5.36 -3.79
CA LEU A 150 2.00 -6.80 -4.02
C LEU A 150 3.46 -7.28 -4.00
N SER A 151 3.88 -7.90 -2.90
CA SER A 151 5.27 -8.32 -2.63
C SER A 151 6.30 -7.23 -2.94
N GLY A 152 6.00 -5.99 -2.54
CA GLY A 152 6.86 -4.81 -2.72
C GLY A 152 6.75 -4.14 -4.09
N LYS A 153 5.83 -4.58 -4.95
CA LYS A 153 5.48 -3.87 -6.18
C LYS A 153 4.19 -3.10 -5.98
N ASP A 154 4.27 -1.79 -6.18
CA ASP A 154 3.16 -0.89 -5.94
C ASP A 154 2.29 -0.73 -7.19
N VAL A 155 0.99 -0.92 -7.01
CA VAL A 155 -0.06 -0.58 -7.98
C VAL A 155 -0.78 0.65 -7.47
N ASP A 156 -0.71 1.75 -8.21
CA ASP A 156 -1.41 2.98 -7.84
C ASP A 156 -2.90 2.82 -8.16
N LEU A 157 -3.74 3.01 -7.14
CA LEU A 157 -5.19 2.91 -7.22
C LEU A 157 -5.88 4.26 -6.94
N THR A 158 -5.13 5.36 -6.89
CA THR A 158 -5.65 6.67 -6.47
C THR A 158 -6.78 7.16 -7.38
N SER A 159 -6.70 6.91 -8.69
CA SER A 159 -7.71 7.30 -9.66
C SER A 159 -9.05 6.57 -9.49
N PHE A 160 -9.09 5.44 -8.78
CA PHE A 160 -10.31 4.67 -8.50
C PHE A 160 -11.04 5.14 -7.25
N PHE A 161 -10.47 6.10 -6.53
CA PHE A 161 -11.12 6.71 -5.38
C PHE A 161 -11.69 8.08 -5.76
N HIS A 162 -13.01 8.18 -5.73
CA HIS A 162 -13.73 9.43 -5.93
C HIS A 162 -14.28 9.89 -4.57
N ASN A 163 -13.85 11.08 -4.12
CA ASN A 163 -14.35 11.72 -2.89
C ASN A 163 -15.83 12.13 -3.04
#